data_AF-A0A4Z1GS71-F1
#
_entry.id   AF-A0A4Z1GS71-F1
#
_cell.length_a   1.000
_cell.length_b   1.000
_cell.length_c   1.000
_cell.angle_alpha   90.00
_cell.angle_beta   90.00
_cell.angle_gamma   90.00
#
_symmetry.space_group_name_H-M   'P 1'
#
loop_
_entity.id
_entity.type
_entity.pdbx_description
1 polymer ?
#
loop_
_entity_poly.entity_id
_entity_poly.type
_entity_poly.pdbx_seq_one_letter_code
_entity_poly.pdbx_strand_id
1 'polypeptide(L)'
;MLKSPYDAVPQTPLSPGTPLTPSTPGTPQYNESYPLTAQNPSHHYPASPLPTNHYSRLANEAHFEPNNSYNPVASTQPTSLLHQDLMKQDQKLKLRTRILRFISRVLITGLAIAIAVEEGRALQNFLENHDDIRSPPGSPTPRGPWALQTQLWSAVLLVITCVVTAILGLVSVISYLISIKAANSISSMNTKFGIATESIHIATWIAVATAYRVAKNEKDLWGWACSPLAEKIQPTFQDVVNFKNVCDRSGVNFKLSIGNSGLQVASLGIWILVYKRMRTVRWLKRAESEPKF
;
A
#
# COMPACT_ATOMS: atom_id res chain seq x y z
N MET A 1 0.34 -71.58 -35.34
CA MET A 1 -0.55 -71.93 -34.21
C MET A 1 0.30 -71.99 -32.94
N LEU A 2 0.30 -70.92 -32.14
CA LEU A 2 0.89 -70.91 -30.80
C LEU A 2 -0.08 -70.19 -29.87
N LYS A 3 -0.52 -70.91 -28.84
CA LYS A 3 -1.53 -70.52 -27.85
C LYS A 3 -0.83 -69.77 -26.72
N SER A 4 -1.20 -68.53 -26.47
CA SER A 4 -0.72 -67.72 -25.33
C SER A 4 -1.61 -67.96 -24.12
N PRO A 5 -1.06 -68.28 -22.93
CA PRO A 5 -1.82 -68.34 -21.69
C PRO A 5 -1.78 -66.96 -21.02
N TYR A 6 -2.92 -66.26 -20.98
CA TYR A 6 -3.10 -65.15 -20.04
C TYR A 6 -4.16 -65.57 -19.03
N ASP A 7 -3.68 -65.71 -17.80
CA ASP A 7 -4.44 -66.05 -16.61
C ASP A 7 -5.45 -64.96 -16.27
N ALA A 8 -6.61 -65.43 -15.83
CA ALA A 8 -7.73 -64.64 -15.37
C ALA A 8 -7.41 -63.93 -14.04
N VAL A 9 -7.56 -62.61 -14.02
CA VAL A 9 -7.61 -61.81 -12.79
C VAL A 9 -9.07 -61.80 -12.28
N PRO A 10 -9.36 -62.16 -11.02
CA PRO A 10 -10.70 -62.07 -10.46
C PRO A 10 -11.13 -60.60 -10.28
N GLN A 11 -12.27 -60.23 -10.87
CA GLN A 11 -12.94 -58.96 -10.60
C GLN A 11 -13.63 -59.01 -9.24
N THR A 12 -13.26 -58.10 -8.34
CA THR A 12 -13.98 -57.88 -7.07
C THR A 12 -15.17 -56.95 -7.32
N PRO A 13 -16.38 -57.29 -6.83
CA PRO A 13 -17.60 -56.53 -7.11
C PRO A 13 -17.67 -55.18 -6.37
N LEU A 14 -18.15 -54.18 -7.11
CA LEU A 14 -18.52 -52.84 -6.63
C LEU A 14 -19.72 -52.91 -5.67
N SER A 15 -19.59 -52.27 -4.51
CA SER A 15 -20.68 -52.04 -3.56
C SER A 15 -21.55 -50.84 -3.98
N PRO A 16 -22.90 -50.93 -3.88
CA PRO A 16 -23.83 -49.85 -4.20
C PRO A 16 -24.33 -49.07 -2.97
N GLY A 17 -24.58 -47.76 -3.17
CA GLY A 17 -25.42 -46.88 -2.33
C GLY A 17 -24.70 -46.32 -1.09
N THR A 18 -24.73 -45.02 -0.77
CA THR A 18 -25.93 -44.22 -0.42
C THR A 18 -25.56 -42.70 -0.38
N PRO A 19 -26.44 -41.74 -0.02
CA PRO A 19 -27.02 -40.76 -0.94
C PRO A 19 -26.66 -39.27 -0.68
N LEU A 20 -26.81 -38.49 -1.75
CA LEU A 20 -27.21 -37.07 -1.85
C LEU A 20 -27.04 -36.17 -0.62
N THR A 21 -26.06 -35.26 -0.69
CA THR A 21 -26.05 -34.00 0.06
C THR A 21 -26.52 -32.83 -0.82
N PRO A 22 -27.07 -31.76 -0.20
CA PRO A 22 -27.88 -30.77 -0.91
C PRO A 22 -27.04 -29.76 -1.68
N SER A 23 -27.56 -29.43 -2.86
CA SER A 23 -27.24 -28.27 -3.69
C SER A 23 -27.17 -26.96 -2.90
N THR A 24 -26.05 -26.25 -3.02
CA THR A 24 -25.94 -24.82 -2.69
C THR A 24 -25.78 -24.03 -4.00
N PRO A 25 -26.83 -23.38 -4.51
CA PRO A 25 -26.72 -22.37 -5.56
C PRO A 25 -26.83 -20.97 -4.93
N GLY A 26 -25.73 -20.23 -4.96
CA GLY A 26 -25.65 -18.87 -4.45
C GLY A 26 -24.58 -18.07 -5.16
N THR A 27 -24.65 -18.02 -6.49
CA THR A 27 -23.92 -17.05 -7.32
C THR A 27 -24.61 -15.69 -7.20
N PRO A 28 -23.93 -14.62 -6.73
CA PRO A 28 -24.42 -13.27 -6.94
C PRO A 28 -24.18 -12.90 -8.41
N GLN A 29 -25.28 -12.81 -9.15
CA GLN A 29 -25.36 -12.28 -10.50
C GLN A 29 -25.10 -10.76 -10.43
N TYR A 30 -23.91 -10.32 -10.84
CA TYR A 30 -23.58 -8.90 -11.00
C TYR A 30 -24.17 -8.42 -12.33
N ASN A 31 -25.33 -7.78 -12.27
CA ASN A 31 -25.86 -7.02 -13.40
C ASN A 31 -25.10 -5.69 -13.49
N GLU A 32 -24.17 -5.60 -14.43
CA GLU A 32 -23.69 -4.32 -14.95
C GLU A 32 -24.78 -3.70 -15.84
N SER A 33 -25.33 -2.59 -15.39
CA SER A 33 -26.07 -1.66 -16.24
C SER A 33 -25.50 -0.27 -16.03
N TYR A 34 -24.58 0.10 -16.93
CA TYR A 34 -24.20 1.50 -17.16
C TYR A 34 -25.22 2.14 -18.10
N PRO A 35 -25.66 3.37 -17.80
CA PRO A 35 -26.01 4.32 -18.83
C PRO A 35 -24.88 5.35 -18.96
N LEU A 36 -24.36 5.41 -20.19
CA LEU A 36 -23.59 6.51 -20.74
C LEU A 36 -24.41 7.81 -20.77
N THR A 37 -23.66 8.93 -20.69
CA THR A 37 -23.91 10.26 -21.29
C THR A 37 -25.02 11.16 -20.75
N ALA A 38 -24.59 12.27 -20.13
CA ALA A 38 -24.99 13.66 -20.41
C ALA A 38 -23.98 14.56 -19.66
N GLN A 39 -22.93 15.10 -20.28
CA GLN A 39 -22.85 16.30 -21.13
C GLN A 39 -23.58 17.56 -20.60
N ASN A 40 -22.78 18.42 -19.96
CA ASN A 40 -22.82 19.91 -19.89
C ASN A 40 -23.97 20.62 -19.12
N PRO A 41 -23.84 21.93 -18.76
CA PRO A 41 -22.67 22.82 -18.70
C PRO A 41 -22.58 23.69 -17.42
N SER A 42 -21.42 24.36 -17.25
CA SER A 42 -21.28 25.70 -16.65
C SER A 42 -21.78 25.97 -15.22
N HIS A 43 -20.88 25.87 -14.24
CA HIS A 43 -20.94 26.69 -13.03
C HIS A 43 -19.77 27.67 -12.99
N HIS A 44 -20.06 28.93 -13.34
CA HIS A 44 -19.25 30.08 -12.99
C HIS A 44 -19.15 30.17 -11.46
N TYR A 45 -17.94 29.99 -10.93
CA TYR A 45 -17.62 30.48 -9.59
C TYR A 45 -17.12 31.92 -9.72
N PRO A 46 -17.73 32.90 -9.03
CA PRO A 46 -17.15 34.23 -8.94
C PRO A 46 -15.83 34.14 -8.16
N ALA A 47 -14.79 34.76 -8.73
CA ALA A 47 -13.50 34.91 -8.10
C ALA A 47 -13.67 35.60 -6.73
N SER A 48 -13.23 34.93 -5.67
CA SER A 48 -13.09 35.58 -4.36
C SER A 48 -11.99 36.65 -4.45
N PRO A 49 -12.24 37.87 -3.94
CA PRO A 49 -11.26 38.95 -4.00
C PRO A 49 -10.05 38.65 -3.10
N LEU A 50 -8.88 39.05 -3.59
CA LEU A 50 -7.61 39.05 -2.85
C LEU A 50 -7.73 39.84 -1.54
N PRO A 51 -7.07 39.40 -0.45
CA PRO A 51 -6.87 40.26 0.71
C PRO A 51 -5.80 41.29 0.39
N THR A 52 -6.24 42.53 0.19
CA THR A 52 -5.40 43.70 0.03
C THR A 52 -4.67 43.98 1.35
N ASN A 53 -3.34 43.89 1.33
CA ASN A 53 -2.49 44.29 2.43
C ASN A 53 -2.55 45.81 2.62
N HIS A 54 -3.31 46.26 3.62
CA HIS A 54 -3.23 47.63 4.12
C HIS A 54 -2.07 47.74 5.12
N TYR A 55 -0.89 48.13 4.62
CA TYR A 55 0.18 48.71 5.44
C TYR A 55 0.81 49.86 4.68
N SER A 56 0.40 51.08 5.05
CA SER A 56 1.05 52.38 4.83
C SER A 56 0.01 53.44 5.19
N ARG A 57 0.30 54.59 5.81
CA ARG A 57 1.50 55.17 6.40
C ARG A 57 1.02 56.53 6.92
N LEU A 58 1.41 56.83 8.16
CA LEU A 58 1.43 58.15 8.82
C LEU A 58 1.37 59.37 7.88
N ALA A 59 0.51 60.34 8.21
CA ALA A 59 0.91 61.73 8.45
C ALA A 59 -0.25 62.55 9.05
N ASN A 60 0.08 63.26 10.13
CA ASN A 60 -0.48 64.53 10.61
C ASN A 60 -1.92 64.53 11.14
N GLU A 61 -2.05 64.66 12.46
CA GLU A 61 -2.51 65.92 13.04
C GLU A 61 -2.17 65.98 14.54
N ALA A 62 -1.52 67.08 14.92
CA ALA A 62 -1.18 67.40 16.29
C ALA A 62 -2.37 68.13 16.92
N HIS A 63 -2.98 67.54 17.94
CA HIS A 63 -3.74 68.28 18.93
C HIS A 63 -3.32 67.85 20.33
N PHE A 64 -2.92 68.86 21.09
CA PHE A 64 -2.45 68.84 22.46
C PHE A 64 -3.67 69.09 23.36
N GLU A 65 -3.99 68.18 24.27
CA GLU A 65 -4.87 68.44 25.43
C GLU A 65 -4.34 67.62 26.64
N PRO A 66 -4.42 68.16 27.86
CA PRO A 66 -3.61 67.71 28.99
C PRO A 66 -4.34 66.72 29.92
N ASN A 67 -3.54 65.86 30.54
CA ASN A 67 -3.75 65.19 31.83
C ASN A 67 -5.11 64.51 32.09
N ASN A 68 -5.12 63.19 31.92
CA ASN A 68 -5.71 62.33 32.96
C ASN A 68 -4.86 61.07 33.17
N SER A 69 -4.17 61.05 34.31
CA SER A 69 -3.31 59.98 34.79
C SER A 69 -4.17 58.79 35.24
N TYR A 70 -4.39 57.85 34.33
CA TYR A 70 -4.51 56.43 34.66
C TYR A 70 -3.52 55.69 33.77
N ASN A 71 -2.40 55.25 34.36
CA ASN A 71 -1.52 54.27 33.75
C ASN A 71 -2.12 52.88 33.99
N PRO A 72 -2.79 52.23 33.02
CA PRO A 72 -2.93 50.79 33.08
C PRO A 72 -1.53 50.21 32.89
N VAL A 73 -0.97 49.73 33.99
CA VAL A 73 0.28 48.98 34.04
C VAL A 73 0.34 47.97 32.89
N ALA A 74 1.41 48.09 32.11
CA ALA A 74 1.82 47.21 31.04
C ALA A 74 1.66 45.73 31.42
N SER A 75 0.67 45.04 30.83
CA SER A 75 0.57 43.57 30.91
C SER A 75 0.33 42.88 29.56
N THR A 76 0.30 43.64 28.46
CA THR A 76 -0.08 43.14 27.12
C THR A 76 1.08 42.73 26.21
N GLN A 77 2.35 42.87 26.64
CA GLN A 77 3.51 42.48 25.83
C GLN A 77 3.99 40.99 25.89
N PRO A 78 3.76 40.19 26.94
CA PRO A 78 4.33 38.83 26.99
C PRO A 78 3.65 37.83 26.03
N THR A 79 2.44 38.13 25.54
CA THR A 79 1.69 37.23 24.65
C THR A 79 2.23 37.21 23.23
N SER A 80 2.77 38.33 22.71
CA SER A 80 3.26 38.42 21.33
C SER A 80 4.56 37.65 21.11
N LEU A 81 5.50 37.72 22.06
CA LEU A 81 6.74 36.94 22.02
C LEU A 81 6.47 35.43 22.15
N LEU A 82 5.61 35.03 23.10
CA LEU A 82 5.21 33.63 23.26
C LEU A 82 4.53 33.08 22.00
N HIS A 83 3.66 33.88 21.37
CA HIS A 83 3.00 33.51 20.12
C HIS A 83 4.00 33.29 18.99
N GLN A 84 5.00 34.17 18.86
CA GLN A 84 6.01 34.07 17.80
C GLN A 84 6.89 32.80 17.96
N ASP A 85 7.26 32.44 19.17
CA ASP A 85 8.04 31.23 19.44
C ASP A 85 7.23 29.94 19.19
N LEU A 86 5.95 29.93 19.58
CA LEU A 86 5.03 28.83 19.27
C LEU A 86 4.88 28.65 17.74
N MET A 87 4.76 29.74 16.97
CA MET A 87 4.69 29.66 15.51
C MET A 87 5.98 29.09 14.89
N LYS A 88 7.16 29.48 15.39
CA LYS A 88 8.44 28.92 14.90
C LYS A 88 8.56 27.43 15.20
N GLN A 89 8.17 27.00 16.40
CA GLN A 89 8.16 25.58 16.78
C GLN A 89 7.19 24.78 15.91
N ASP A 90 6.00 25.33 15.66
CA ASP A 90 4.97 24.73 14.82
C ASP A 90 5.44 24.55 13.36
N GLN A 91 6.14 25.54 12.82
CA GLN A 91 6.77 25.46 11.49
C GLN A 91 7.83 24.36 11.41
N LYS A 92 8.72 24.28 12.41
CA LYS A 92 9.75 23.22 12.49
C LYS A 92 9.12 21.83 12.55
N LEU A 93 8.08 21.66 13.35
CA LEU A 93 7.35 20.40 13.46
C LEU A 93 6.69 20.02 12.13
N LYS A 94 6.04 20.99 11.47
CA LYS A 94 5.41 20.79 10.15
C LYS A 94 6.43 20.36 9.09
N LEU A 95 7.61 20.97 9.08
CA LEU A 95 8.69 20.60 8.15
C LEU A 95 9.19 19.18 8.42
N ARG A 96 9.48 18.85 9.69
CA ARG A 96 9.93 17.52 10.10
C ARG A 96 8.92 16.46 9.69
N THR A 97 7.64 16.66 9.93
CA THR A 97 6.62 15.70 9.51
C THR A 97 6.57 15.54 7.98
N ARG A 98 6.69 16.62 7.22
CA ARG A 98 6.72 16.53 5.75
C ARG A 98 7.91 15.70 5.26
N ILE A 99 9.09 15.95 5.82
CA ILE A 99 10.31 15.20 5.50
C ILE A 99 10.15 13.73 5.87
N LEU A 100 9.68 13.43 7.08
CA LEU A 100 9.46 12.05 7.52
C LEU A 100 8.49 11.30 6.60
N ARG A 101 7.37 11.92 6.21
CA ARG A 101 6.43 11.31 5.26
C ARG A 101 7.06 11.07 3.91
N PHE A 102 7.81 12.04 3.40
CA PHE A 102 8.49 11.90 2.12
C PHE A 102 9.48 10.73 2.15
N ILE A 103 10.33 10.66 3.19
CA ILE A 103 11.27 9.56 3.39
C ILE A 103 10.54 8.22 3.50
N SER A 104 9.50 8.14 4.34
CA SER A 104 8.68 6.92 4.47
C SER A 104 8.10 6.48 3.12
N ARG A 105 7.58 7.40 2.32
CA ARG A 105 7.05 7.08 0.98
C ARG A 105 8.13 6.59 0.04
N VAL A 106 9.30 7.20 0.01
CA VAL A 106 10.44 6.73 -0.81
C VAL A 106 10.86 5.31 -0.40
N LEU A 107 11.00 5.04 0.90
CA LEU A 107 11.40 3.72 1.41
C LEU A 107 10.36 2.64 1.09
N ILE A 108 9.08 2.90 1.35
CA ILE A 108 7.97 1.98 1.03
C ILE A 108 7.93 1.68 -0.48
N THR A 109 8.07 2.72 -1.30
CA THR A 109 8.08 2.58 -2.77
C THR A 109 9.28 1.76 -3.23
N GLY A 110 10.47 2.04 -2.70
CA GLY A 110 11.69 1.29 -3.03
C GLY A 110 11.58 -0.19 -2.67
N LEU A 111 11.04 -0.51 -1.48
CA LEU A 111 10.80 -1.90 -1.08
C LEU A 111 9.76 -2.59 -1.97
N ALA A 112 8.67 -1.90 -2.31
CA ALA A 112 7.65 -2.45 -3.20
C ALA A 112 8.23 -2.76 -4.60
N ILE A 113 9.07 -1.88 -5.16
CA ILE A 113 9.76 -2.13 -6.42
C ILE A 113 10.70 -3.34 -6.30
N ALA A 114 11.49 -3.43 -5.22
CA ALA A 114 12.40 -4.54 -5.00
C ALA A 114 11.65 -5.89 -4.93
N ILE A 115 10.56 -5.95 -4.16
CA ILE A 115 9.72 -7.16 -4.08
C ILE A 115 9.11 -7.48 -5.46
N ALA A 116 8.58 -6.49 -6.17
CA ALA A 116 8.01 -6.70 -7.50
C ALA A 116 9.02 -7.26 -8.50
N VAL A 117 10.28 -6.81 -8.46
CA VAL A 117 11.35 -7.29 -9.34
C VAL A 117 11.72 -8.74 -9.01
N GLU A 118 11.91 -9.06 -7.73
CA GLU A 118 12.27 -10.43 -7.32
C GLU A 118 11.15 -11.43 -7.59
N GLU A 119 9.91 -11.09 -7.23
CA GLU A 119 8.72 -11.91 -7.50
C GLU A 119 8.43 -12.02 -9.01
N GLY A 120 8.58 -10.90 -9.74
CA GLY A 120 8.39 -10.86 -11.19
C GLY A 120 9.35 -11.78 -11.94
N ARG A 121 10.62 -11.83 -11.52
CA ARG A 121 11.61 -12.78 -12.07
C ARG A 121 11.23 -14.23 -11.81
N ALA A 122 10.72 -14.54 -10.62
CA ALA A 122 10.32 -15.91 -10.30
C ALA A 122 9.10 -16.34 -11.13
N LEU A 123 8.12 -15.43 -11.30
CA LEU A 123 6.96 -15.67 -12.15
C LEU A 123 7.35 -15.82 -13.63
N GLN A 124 8.27 -14.98 -14.11
CA GLN A 124 8.80 -15.08 -15.48
C GLN A 124 9.51 -16.43 -15.69
N ASN A 125 10.40 -16.82 -14.77
CA ASN A 125 11.08 -18.12 -14.82
C ASN A 125 10.10 -19.30 -14.82
N PHE A 126 8.96 -19.18 -14.14
CA PHE A 126 7.91 -20.17 -14.20
C PHE A 126 7.28 -20.22 -15.60
N LEU A 127 6.84 -19.07 -16.11
CA LEU A 127 6.15 -18.98 -17.40
C LEU A 127 7.03 -19.46 -18.56
N GLU A 128 8.33 -19.16 -18.55
CA GLU A 128 9.26 -19.57 -19.60
C GLU A 128 9.55 -21.07 -19.57
N ASN A 129 9.66 -21.67 -18.37
CA ASN A 129 10.21 -23.02 -18.21
C ASN A 129 9.17 -24.08 -17.82
N HIS A 130 7.88 -23.74 -17.74
CA HIS A 130 6.87 -24.69 -17.27
C HIS A 130 6.64 -25.89 -18.18
N ASP A 131 6.89 -25.71 -19.48
CA ASP A 131 6.70 -26.74 -20.50
C ASP A 131 7.96 -27.59 -20.74
N ASP A 132 9.06 -27.33 -20.04
CA ASP A 132 10.31 -28.10 -20.20
C ASP A 132 10.18 -29.50 -19.60
N ILE A 133 9.80 -30.48 -20.42
CA ILE A 133 9.67 -31.88 -19.99
C ILE A 133 11.01 -32.61 -20.10
N ARG A 134 11.47 -33.20 -18.99
CA ARG A 134 12.69 -34.02 -18.95
C ARG A 134 12.45 -35.33 -18.18
N SER A 135 13.35 -36.29 -18.34
CA SER A 135 13.30 -37.58 -17.66
C SER A 135 14.29 -37.62 -16.50
N PRO A 136 13.89 -37.22 -15.27
CA PRO A 136 14.80 -37.22 -14.14
C PRO A 136 15.21 -38.64 -13.72
N PRO A 137 16.44 -38.83 -13.20
CA PRO A 137 16.92 -40.12 -12.74
C PRO A 137 15.98 -40.74 -11.70
N GLY A 138 15.52 -41.96 -11.95
CA GLY A 138 14.63 -42.69 -11.04
C GLY A 138 13.15 -42.31 -11.13
N SER A 139 12.74 -41.52 -12.11
CA SER A 139 11.32 -41.31 -12.44
C SER A 139 10.89 -42.25 -13.58
N PRO A 140 9.76 -42.98 -13.45
CA PRO A 140 9.25 -43.84 -14.52
C PRO A 140 8.67 -43.06 -15.70
N THR A 141 8.33 -41.79 -15.51
CA THR A 141 7.76 -40.92 -16.55
C THR A 141 8.51 -39.58 -16.64
N PRO A 142 8.57 -38.99 -17.85
CA PRO A 142 9.02 -37.61 -18.01
C PRO A 142 8.13 -36.65 -17.23
N ARG A 143 8.72 -35.59 -16.68
CA ARG A 143 8.02 -34.55 -15.92
C ARG A 143 8.63 -33.17 -16.17
N GLY A 144 7.88 -32.12 -15.86
CA GLY A 144 8.38 -30.74 -15.85
C GLY A 144 9.11 -30.36 -14.54
N PRO A 145 9.74 -29.18 -14.51
CA PRO A 145 10.42 -28.65 -13.32
C PRO A 145 9.44 -28.29 -12.20
N TRP A 146 8.21 -27.89 -12.54
CA TRP A 146 7.19 -27.46 -11.58
C TRP A 146 6.17 -28.57 -11.28
N ALA A 147 5.31 -28.34 -10.29
CA ALA A 147 4.21 -29.26 -10.00
C ALA A 147 3.13 -29.15 -11.08
N LEU A 148 2.44 -30.25 -11.39
CA LEU A 148 1.41 -30.31 -12.44
C LEU A 148 0.28 -29.28 -12.24
N GLN A 149 0.02 -28.90 -10.99
CA GLN A 149 -0.98 -27.90 -10.62
C GLN A 149 -0.35 -26.81 -9.76
N THR A 150 0.77 -26.24 -10.22
CA THR A 150 1.39 -25.11 -9.52
C THR A 150 0.43 -23.92 -9.48
N GLN A 151 0.06 -23.52 -8.27
CA GLN A 151 -0.80 -22.37 -8.01
C GLN A 151 0.01 -21.07 -8.05
N LEU A 152 -0.34 -20.17 -8.98
CA LEU A 152 0.34 -18.88 -9.18
C LEU A 152 -0.38 -17.70 -8.56
N TRP A 153 -1.61 -17.89 -8.09
CA TRP A 153 -2.48 -16.79 -7.68
C TRP A 153 -1.86 -15.92 -6.58
N SER A 154 -1.10 -16.51 -5.66
CA SER A 154 -0.41 -15.80 -4.58
C SER A 154 0.73 -14.92 -5.09
N ALA A 155 1.54 -15.44 -6.02
CA ALA A 155 2.63 -14.69 -6.65
C ALA A 155 2.07 -13.54 -7.51
N VAL A 156 1.04 -13.80 -8.32
CA VAL A 156 0.38 -12.78 -9.14
C VAL A 156 -0.22 -11.66 -8.29
N LEU A 157 -0.94 -12.02 -7.21
CA LEU A 157 -1.52 -11.05 -6.28
C LEU A 157 -0.44 -10.17 -5.63
N LEU A 158 0.68 -10.76 -5.20
CA LEU A 158 1.79 -10.05 -4.59
C LEU A 158 2.45 -9.09 -5.58
N VAL A 159 2.75 -9.54 -6.81
CA VAL A 159 3.32 -8.70 -7.87
C VAL A 159 2.41 -7.52 -8.19
N ILE A 160 1.11 -7.76 -8.43
CA ILE A 160 0.14 -6.69 -8.73
C ILE A 160 0.08 -5.68 -7.59
N THR A 161 0.00 -6.14 -6.34
CA THR A 161 -0.06 -5.26 -5.17
C THR A 161 1.21 -4.41 -5.04
N CYS A 162 2.38 -4.99 -5.29
CA CYS A 162 3.65 -4.28 -5.27
C CYS A 162 3.74 -3.25 -6.39
N VAL A 163 3.31 -3.59 -7.62
CA VAL A 163 3.30 -2.67 -8.77
C VAL A 163 2.37 -1.49 -8.52
N VAL A 164 1.14 -1.74 -8.06
CA VAL A 164 0.19 -0.67 -7.71
C VAL A 164 0.74 0.21 -6.60
N THR A 165 1.33 -0.39 -5.56
CA THR A 165 1.98 0.34 -4.48
C THR A 165 3.13 1.21 -4.99
N ALA A 166 3.96 0.68 -5.89
CA ALA A 166 5.07 1.39 -6.49
C ALA A 166 4.60 2.58 -7.34
N ILE A 167 3.57 2.40 -8.17
CA ILE A 167 2.99 3.48 -8.99
C ILE A 167 2.44 4.60 -8.10
N LEU A 168 1.61 4.27 -7.10
CA LEU A 168 1.06 5.26 -6.18
C LEU A 168 2.16 5.99 -5.39
N GLY A 169 3.19 5.25 -4.99
CA GLY A 169 4.38 5.78 -4.34
C GLY A 169 5.17 6.75 -5.22
N LEU A 170 5.44 6.37 -6.47
CA LEU A 170 6.13 7.19 -7.46
C LEU A 170 5.34 8.46 -7.79
N VAL A 171 4.03 8.36 -8.04
CA VAL A 171 3.16 9.53 -8.27
C VAL A 171 3.22 10.48 -7.08
N SER A 172 3.21 9.96 -5.85
CA SER A 172 3.36 10.76 -4.64
C SER A 172 4.71 11.48 -4.57
N VAL A 173 5.82 10.75 -4.78
CA VAL A 173 7.18 11.31 -4.77
C VAL A 173 7.35 12.38 -5.86
N ILE A 174 6.91 12.10 -7.09
CA ILE A 174 6.95 13.03 -8.22
C ILE A 174 6.13 14.28 -7.91
N SER A 175 4.93 14.11 -7.32
CA SER A 175 4.10 15.25 -6.89
C SER A 175 4.79 16.14 -5.87
N TYR A 176 5.56 15.56 -4.94
CA TYR A 176 6.38 16.32 -3.98
C TYR A 176 7.52 17.10 -4.65
N LEU A 177 8.11 16.57 -5.73
CA LEU A 177 9.20 17.20 -6.46
C LEU A 177 8.72 18.34 -7.36
N ILE A 178 7.58 18.18 -8.02
CA ILE A 178 7.11 19.15 -9.04
C ILE A 178 6.44 20.38 -8.42
N SER A 179 5.67 20.26 -7.33
CA SER A 179 4.85 21.40 -6.88
C SER A 179 4.68 21.53 -5.37
N ILE A 180 5.57 22.30 -4.73
CA ILE A 180 5.41 22.76 -3.35
C ILE A 180 4.19 23.71 -3.23
N LYS A 181 3.87 24.48 -4.26
CA LYS A 181 2.74 25.43 -4.28
C LYS A 181 1.38 24.73 -4.38
N ALA A 182 1.21 23.74 -5.27
CA ALA A 182 -0.04 22.98 -5.36
C ALA A 182 -0.22 22.04 -4.16
N ALA A 183 0.86 21.41 -3.68
CA ALA A 183 0.82 20.56 -2.49
C ALA A 183 0.43 21.33 -1.21
N ASN A 184 0.77 22.62 -1.11
CA ASN A 184 0.34 23.47 0.00
C ASN A 184 -1.16 23.83 -0.05
N SER A 185 -1.75 23.97 -1.25
CA SER A 185 -3.19 24.24 -1.41
C SER A 185 -4.03 23.02 -1.04
N ILE A 186 -3.61 21.83 -1.45
CA ILE A 186 -4.34 20.57 -1.21
C ILE A 186 -4.15 20.05 0.23
N SER A 187 -3.13 20.55 0.95
CA SER A 187 -2.73 20.12 2.30
C SER A 187 -3.87 20.10 3.35
N SER A 188 -4.94 20.90 3.21
CA SER A 188 -6.03 20.97 4.20
C SER A 188 -7.08 19.86 4.01
N MET A 189 -7.38 19.47 2.78
CA MET A 189 -8.27 18.35 2.44
C MET A 189 -7.56 17.00 2.52
N ASN A 190 -6.24 16.98 2.36
CA ASN A 190 -5.47 15.75 2.18
C ASN A 190 -5.33 14.88 3.44
N THR A 191 -5.63 15.36 4.65
CA THR A 191 -5.30 14.56 5.85
C THR A 191 -6.31 13.46 6.16
N LYS A 192 -7.61 13.73 5.99
CA LYS A 192 -8.60 12.67 6.14
C LYS A 192 -8.42 11.59 5.07
N PHE A 193 -8.19 12.03 3.83
CA PHE A 193 -7.90 11.14 2.71
C PHE A 193 -6.58 10.36 2.91
N GLY A 194 -5.56 11.01 3.46
CA GLY A 194 -4.29 10.39 3.81
C GLY A 194 -4.46 9.25 4.80
N ILE A 195 -5.16 9.47 5.92
CA ILE A 195 -5.43 8.39 6.91
C ILE A 195 -6.20 7.24 6.25
N ALA A 196 -7.28 7.54 5.52
CA ALA A 196 -8.07 6.50 4.85
C ALA A 196 -7.24 5.69 3.86
N THR A 197 -6.41 6.35 3.05
CA THR A 197 -5.53 5.70 2.07
C THR A 197 -4.51 4.79 2.75
N GLU A 198 -3.84 5.26 3.83
CA GLU A 198 -2.90 4.42 4.59
C GLU A 198 -3.60 3.23 5.25
N SER A 199 -4.82 3.42 5.79
CA SER A 199 -5.60 2.33 6.39
C SER A 199 -5.98 1.26 5.37
N ILE A 200 -6.42 1.65 4.17
CA ILE A 200 -6.71 0.72 3.07
C ILE A 200 -5.44 0.00 2.64
N HIS A 201 -4.31 0.72 2.57
CA HIS A 201 -3.02 0.13 2.20
C HIS A 201 -2.59 -0.94 3.20
N ILE A 202 -2.65 -0.65 4.50
CA ILE A 202 -2.35 -1.62 5.57
C ILE A 202 -3.30 -2.83 5.49
N ALA A 203 -4.60 -2.60 5.33
CA ALA A 203 -5.57 -3.69 5.20
C ALA A 203 -5.26 -4.60 4.01
N THR A 204 -4.89 -4.01 2.87
CA THR A 204 -4.47 -4.73 1.66
C THR A 204 -3.23 -5.58 1.94
N TRP A 205 -2.21 -5.02 2.61
CA TRP A 205 -0.99 -5.78 2.94
C TRP A 205 -1.22 -6.89 3.97
N ILE A 206 -2.13 -6.70 4.93
CA ILE A 206 -2.55 -7.78 5.84
C ILE A 206 -3.23 -8.91 5.05
N ALA A 207 -4.11 -8.57 4.11
CA ALA A 207 -4.78 -9.55 3.25
C ALA A 207 -3.75 -10.31 2.39
N VAL A 208 -2.80 -9.60 1.78
CA VAL A 208 -1.72 -10.20 0.97
C VAL A 208 -0.81 -11.09 1.83
N ALA A 209 -0.42 -10.66 3.03
CA ALA A 209 0.41 -11.46 3.93
C ALA A 209 -0.31 -12.74 4.38
N THR A 210 -1.60 -12.63 4.71
CA THR A 210 -2.45 -13.77 5.06
C THR A 210 -2.57 -14.73 3.87
N ALA A 211 -2.90 -14.19 2.69
CA ALA A 211 -3.01 -14.95 1.45
C ALA A 211 -1.70 -15.68 1.12
N TYR A 212 -0.56 -14.99 1.20
CA TYR A 212 0.76 -15.59 0.97
C TYR A 212 1.07 -16.71 1.96
N ARG A 213 0.67 -16.54 3.24
CA ARG A 213 0.91 -17.57 4.26
C ARG A 213 0.02 -18.79 4.08
N VAL A 214 -1.24 -18.60 3.71
CA VAL A 214 -2.20 -19.69 3.44
C VAL A 214 -1.87 -20.41 2.13
N ALA A 215 -1.35 -19.68 1.14
CA ALA A 215 -0.95 -20.24 -0.15
C ALA A 215 0.28 -21.15 -0.04
N LYS A 216 1.17 -20.89 0.93
CA LYS A 216 2.46 -21.59 1.12
C LYS A 216 2.28 -23.08 1.46
N ASN A 217 2.02 -23.85 0.42
CA ASN A 217 1.84 -25.29 0.41
C ASN A 217 2.72 -25.87 -0.70
N GLU A 218 2.91 -27.18 -0.74
CA GLU A 218 3.70 -27.88 -1.79
C GLU A 218 3.14 -27.69 -3.22
N LYS A 219 1.95 -27.09 -3.34
CA LYS A 219 1.29 -26.79 -4.62
C LYS A 219 1.54 -25.37 -5.12
N ASP A 220 2.04 -24.44 -4.32
CA ASP A 220 2.38 -23.10 -4.80
C ASP A 220 3.83 -23.06 -5.32
N LEU A 221 4.16 -21.99 -6.06
CA LEU A 221 5.51 -21.82 -6.63
C LEU A 221 6.63 -21.93 -5.57
N TRP A 222 6.41 -21.34 -4.40
CA TRP A 222 7.41 -21.14 -3.35
C TRP A 222 7.58 -22.38 -2.49
N GLY A 223 6.47 -22.97 -2.04
CA GLY A 223 6.42 -24.22 -1.30
C GLY A 223 6.92 -25.38 -2.15
N TRP A 224 6.62 -25.38 -3.46
CA TRP A 224 7.22 -26.34 -4.39
C TRP A 224 8.74 -26.19 -4.47
N ALA A 225 9.24 -24.98 -4.72
CA ALA A 225 10.68 -24.73 -4.87
C ALA A 225 11.50 -25.07 -3.61
N CYS A 226 10.89 -24.98 -2.42
CA CYS A 226 11.51 -25.38 -1.16
C CYS A 226 11.25 -26.85 -0.76
N SER A 227 10.57 -27.64 -1.60
CA SER A 227 10.23 -29.03 -1.25
C SER A 227 11.43 -29.98 -1.45
N PRO A 228 11.53 -31.08 -0.68
CA PRO A 228 12.56 -32.10 -0.89
C PRO A 228 12.49 -32.74 -2.29
N LEU A 229 11.29 -32.76 -2.90
CA LEU A 229 11.11 -33.29 -4.24
C LEU A 229 11.74 -32.39 -5.30
N ALA A 230 11.64 -31.06 -5.15
CA ALA A 230 12.32 -30.11 -6.02
C ALA A 230 13.85 -30.23 -5.93
N GLU A 231 14.39 -30.43 -4.72
CA GLU A 231 15.82 -30.70 -4.53
C GLU A 231 16.26 -31.99 -5.21
N LYS A 232 15.46 -33.07 -5.12
CA LYS A 232 15.76 -34.35 -5.75
C LYS A 232 15.82 -34.27 -7.29
N ILE A 233 14.95 -33.46 -7.91
CA ILE A 233 14.94 -33.28 -9.37
C ILE A 233 15.91 -32.19 -9.86
N GLN A 234 16.48 -31.41 -8.95
CA GLN A 234 17.36 -30.29 -9.26
C GLN A 234 18.47 -30.66 -10.27
N PRO A 235 19.18 -31.80 -10.18
CA PRO A 235 20.22 -32.17 -11.15
C PRO A 235 19.75 -32.25 -12.61
N THR A 236 18.46 -32.55 -12.84
CA THR A 236 17.87 -32.69 -14.19
C THR A 236 17.52 -31.33 -14.82
N PHE A 237 17.32 -30.31 -13.99
CA PHE A 237 16.84 -28.99 -14.41
C PHE A 237 17.79 -27.85 -14.01
N GLN A 238 19.06 -28.14 -13.65
CA GLN A 238 19.99 -27.10 -13.17
C GLN A 238 20.24 -25.97 -14.17
N ASP A 239 20.20 -26.28 -15.46
CA ASP A 239 20.35 -25.35 -16.59
C ASP A 239 19.07 -24.56 -16.90
N VAL A 240 17.92 -24.95 -16.32
CA VAL A 240 16.61 -24.33 -16.56
C VAL A 240 16.17 -23.51 -15.34
N VAL A 241 16.13 -24.15 -14.17
CA VAL A 241 15.69 -23.54 -12.91
C VAL A 241 16.59 -23.98 -11.77
N ASN A 242 17.06 -22.99 -11.00
CA ASN A 242 17.70 -23.22 -9.72
C ASN A 242 16.65 -23.06 -8.60
N PHE A 243 16.07 -24.16 -8.12
CA PHE A 243 15.04 -24.19 -7.08
C PHE A 243 15.56 -23.61 -5.76
N LYS A 244 16.84 -23.81 -5.45
CA LYS A 244 17.46 -23.21 -4.26
C LYS A 244 17.39 -21.68 -4.32
N ASN A 245 17.73 -21.07 -5.45
CA ASN A 245 17.63 -19.63 -5.62
C ASN A 245 16.18 -19.13 -5.50
N VAL A 246 15.21 -19.86 -6.06
CA VAL A 246 13.78 -19.50 -5.94
C VAL A 246 13.32 -19.60 -4.48
N CYS A 247 13.74 -20.64 -3.75
CA CYS A 247 13.44 -20.82 -2.33
C CYS A 247 14.08 -19.71 -1.46
N ASP A 248 15.34 -19.38 -1.70
CA ASP A 248 16.07 -18.34 -0.97
C ASP A 248 15.44 -16.95 -1.21
N ARG A 249 15.02 -16.65 -2.46
CA ARG A 249 14.29 -15.43 -2.80
C ARG A 249 12.97 -15.31 -2.05
N SER A 250 12.21 -16.40 -1.92
CA SER A 250 10.97 -16.42 -1.11
C SER A 250 11.22 -15.96 0.33
N GLY A 251 12.32 -16.42 0.93
CA GLY A 251 12.73 -16.02 2.28
C GLY A 251 13.10 -14.53 2.37
N VAL A 252 13.80 -14.00 1.36
CA VAL A 252 14.13 -12.57 1.26
C VAL A 252 12.87 -11.72 1.08
N ASN A 253 11.97 -12.11 0.17
CA ASN A 253 10.73 -11.39 -0.11
C ASN A 253 9.81 -11.35 1.11
N PHE A 254 9.78 -12.42 1.91
CA PHE A 254 9.07 -12.42 3.18
C PHE A 254 9.64 -11.38 4.16
N LYS A 255 10.97 -11.31 4.32
CA LYS A 255 11.63 -10.30 5.18
C LYS A 255 11.37 -8.88 4.69
N LEU A 256 11.48 -8.64 3.38
CA LEU A 256 11.19 -7.34 2.78
C LEU A 256 9.73 -6.94 2.98
N SER A 257 8.79 -7.89 2.88
CA SER A 257 7.36 -7.65 3.10
C SER A 257 7.04 -7.27 4.54
N ILE A 258 7.70 -7.89 5.53
CA ILE A 258 7.61 -7.48 6.94
C ILE A 258 8.14 -6.05 7.12
N GLY A 259 9.31 -5.76 6.56
CA GLY A 259 9.91 -4.41 6.62
C GLY A 259 9.01 -3.35 6.01
N ASN A 260 8.42 -3.63 4.85
CA ASN A 260 7.48 -2.76 4.16
C ASN A 260 6.21 -2.51 4.99
N SER A 261 5.67 -3.56 5.63
CA SER A 261 4.51 -3.46 6.51
C SER A 261 4.81 -2.61 7.75
N GLY A 262 5.98 -2.79 8.36
CA GLY A 262 6.43 -1.97 9.50
C GLY A 262 6.56 -0.48 9.15
N LEU A 263 7.11 -0.17 7.97
CA LEU A 263 7.21 1.21 7.49
C LEU A 263 5.83 1.83 7.22
N GLN A 264 4.85 1.06 6.74
CA GLN A 264 3.49 1.55 6.57
C GLN A 264 2.81 1.86 7.90
N VAL A 265 2.98 1.01 8.93
CA VAL A 265 2.47 1.29 10.28
C VAL A 265 3.12 2.57 10.85
N ALA A 266 4.42 2.74 10.67
CA ALA A 266 5.10 3.99 11.06
C ALA A 266 4.54 5.21 10.30
N SER A 267 4.27 5.07 9.00
CA SER A 267 3.65 6.11 8.17
C SER A 267 2.26 6.51 8.70
N LEU A 268 1.43 5.53 9.07
CA LEU A 268 0.13 5.77 9.69
C LEU A 268 0.27 6.53 11.03
N GLY A 269 1.27 6.16 11.85
CA GLY A 269 1.58 6.87 13.09
C GLY A 269 1.87 8.36 12.85
N ILE A 270 2.64 8.69 11.81
CA ILE A 270 2.92 10.08 11.41
C ILE A 270 1.63 10.80 11.00
N TRP A 271 0.72 10.15 10.30
CA TRP A 271 -0.59 10.72 9.94
C TRP A 271 -1.47 11.00 11.16
N ILE A 272 -1.52 10.10 12.14
CA ILE A 272 -2.26 10.28 13.38
C ILE A 272 -1.73 11.50 14.17
N LEU A 273 -0.40 11.65 14.28
CA LEU A 273 0.20 12.80 14.96
C LEU A 273 -0.18 14.13 14.30
N VAL A 274 -0.21 14.17 12.97
CA VAL A 274 -0.62 15.39 12.24
C VAL A 274 -2.11 15.66 12.39
N TYR A 275 -2.94 14.63 12.37
CA TYR A 275 -4.37 14.76 12.61
C TYR A 275 -4.65 15.32 14.01
N LYS A 276 -3.98 14.78 15.04
CA LYS A 276 -4.04 15.30 16.42
C LYS A 276 -3.66 16.78 16.45
N ARG A 277 -2.52 17.16 15.87
CA ARG A 277 -2.08 18.56 15.80
C ARG A 277 -3.11 19.48 15.15
N MET A 278 -3.65 19.10 13.99
CA MET A 278 -4.66 19.93 13.33
C MET A 278 -5.94 20.07 14.14
N ARG A 279 -6.36 19.01 14.84
CA ARG A 279 -7.52 19.07 15.73
C ARG A 279 -7.29 20.05 16.88
N THR A 280 -6.11 19.99 17.52
CA THR A 280 -5.73 20.92 18.58
C THR A 280 -5.70 22.37 18.09
N VAL A 281 -5.11 22.64 16.93
CA VAL A 281 -5.08 24.00 16.35
C VAL A 281 -6.48 24.50 16.02
N ARG A 282 -7.37 23.66 15.48
CA ARG A 282 -8.77 24.04 15.21
C ARG A 282 -9.55 24.34 16.49
N TRP A 283 -9.30 23.58 17.55
CA TRP A 283 -9.91 23.81 18.86
C TRP A 283 -9.47 25.14 19.47
N LEU A 284 -8.16 25.45 19.43
CA LEU A 284 -7.62 26.72 19.91
C LEU A 284 -8.23 27.93 19.20
N LYS A 285 -8.31 27.87 17.86
CA LYS A 285 -8.93 28.94 17.07
C LYS A 285 -10.41 29.15 17.39
N ARG A 286 -11.13 28.07 17.71
CA ARG A 286 -12.54 28.15 18.12
C ARG A 286 -12.68 28.79 19.49
N ALA A 287 -11.85 28.40 20.45
CA ALA A 287 -11.84 28.96 21.80
C ALA A 287 -11.48 30.45 21.83
N GLU A 288 -10.61 30.91 20.91
CA GLU A 288 -10.28 32.34 20.76
C GLU A 288 -11.43 33.14 20.12
N SER A 289 -12.25 32.52 19.27
CA SER A 289 -13.37 33.18 18.60
C SER A 289 -14.66 33.26 19.43
N GLU A 290 -14.76 32.53 20.54
CA GLU A 290 -15.93 32.59 21.42
C GLU A 290 -15.83 33.85 22.32
N PRO A 291 -16.79 34.80 22.22
CA PRO A 291 -16.79 36.00 23.06
C PRO A 291 -16.98 35.59 24.52
N LYS A 292 -16.11 36.11 25.40
CA LYS A 292 -16.32 36.01 26.85
C LYS A 292 -17.48 36.95 27.23
N PHE A 293 -18.63 36.38 27.52
CA PHE A 293 -19.76 37.07 28.15
C PHE A 293 -19.51 37.26 29.64
#